data_AF-A0A958R5A9-F1
#
_entry.id   AF-A0A958R5A9-F1
#
_cell.length_a   1.000
_cell.length_b   1.000
_cell.length_c   1.000
_cell.angle_alpha   90.00
_cell.angle_beta   90.00
_cell.angle_gamma   90.00
#
_symmetry.space_group_name_H-M   'P 1'
#
loop_
_entity.id
_entity.type
_entity.pdbx_description
1 polymer ?
#
loop_
_entity_poly.entity_id
_entity_poly.type
_entity_poly.pdbx_seq_one_letter_code
_entity_poly.pdbx_strand_id
1 'polypeptide(L)'
;MFNIVILTSRKNYTWKSMEEIIPFIEFSWSQLKAPDVNVETIFIEETSLSDLLKKAISASHIVLTCFTPEIFRATKFIRFEMKLDVHLIVHLHNQSTISCWPIRFWGDSYLFLESDIFISSCSRDKECLFLTYPKATSYVVPFSYKEYRKKYLIPLLPTADEIPLFYIGRLSSQKNLHTLILSLDLLKRHFPLIKWKMSFYGEEDFLGSPNMGWRDRNYKELLINLVNSLKLSDDIQFYGQVDRAILNKNLSSNKGIFISPSLHSDENFGMAAFKALTTGHLAVLSDWGGHFDFKKSFNDTVNLTPVYQTPNGPFISPSDLCLCIIDSLKSYSTNYSKKIPAQYSIEDISSKYRQILNDSKTFLKVKSQTLQPSKLSNDILEKAKFSLNTKSFKIFSDYSDPLSHSFFQAYGMKHKLPIFDCSNKVSLPPWITRSHLEVTINDPHRGSFVFNSNTENSTFINDGFAYLSDFR
;
A
#
# COMPACT_ATOMS: atom_id res chain seq x y z
N MET A 1 31.25 -6.07 -18.69
CA MET A 1 30.73 -7.02 -17.69
C MET A 1 30.09 -6.20 -16.58
N PHE A 2 28.87 -6.56 -16.18
CA PHE A 2 28.22 -5.95 -15.02
C PHE A 2 28.60 -6.74 -13.76
N ASN A 3 29.09 -6.03 -12.75
CA ASN A 3 29.24 -6.56 -11.40
C ASN A 3 28.19 -5.90 -10.52
N ILE A 4 27.24 -6.68 -10.03
CA ILE A 4 26.09 -6.21 -9.26
C ILE A 4 26.23 -6.72 -7.84
N VAL A 5 26.21 -5.80 -6.87
CA VAL A 5 26.16 -6.12 -5.46
C VAL A 5 24.76 -5.82 -4.94
N ILE A 6 24.05 -6.84 -4.47
CA ILE A 6 22.76 -6.70 -3.80
C ILE A 6 23.04 -6.48 -2.32
N LEU A 7 22.76 -5.28 -1.83
CA LEU A 7 22.87 -4.91 -0.42
C LEU A 7 21.50 -5.04 0.25
N THR A 8 21.38 -5.97 1.19
CA THR A 8 20.12 -6.36 1.83
C THR A 8 20.26 -6.49 3.35
N SER A 9 19.13 -6.66 4.05
CA SER A 9 19.09 -6.87 5.49
C SER A 9 17.86 -7.65 5.93
N ARG A 10 18.04 -8.57 6.88
CA ARG A 10 16.95 -9.32 7.52
C ARG A 10 16.22 -8.52 8.60
N LYS A 11 16.76 -7.37 9.03
CA LYS A 11 16.14 -6.54 10.08
C LYS A 11 14.75 -6.01 9.69
N ASN A 12 14.46 -5.92 8.40
CA ASN A 12 13.15 -5.51 7.88
C ASN A 12 12.10 -6.62 7.85
N TYR A 13 12.44 -7.85 8.27
CA TYR A 13 11.46 -8.96 8.36
C TYR A 13 10.49 -8.81 9.54
N THR A 14 10.55 -7.72 10.28
CA THR A 14 9.53 -7.36 11.27
C THR A 14 8.13 -7.23 10.65
N TRP A 15 8.06 -7.01 9.33
CA TRP A 15 6.81 -6.97 8.57
C TRP A 15 6.67 -8.27 7.76
N LYS A 16 5.58 -9.02 7.99
CA LYS A 16 5.34 -10.31 7.31
C LYS A 16 5.37 -10.24 5.78
N SER A 17 5.01 -9.10 5.18
CA SER A 17 5.10 -8.89 3.74
C SER A 17 6.55 -8.74 3.26
N MET A 18 7.43 -8.16 4.08
CA MET A 18 8.85 -7.98 3.74
C MET A 18 9.62 -9.31 3.75
N GLU A 19 9.19 -10.29 4.54
CA GLU A 19 9.67 -11.68 4.46
C GLU A 19 9.42 -12.32 3.08
N GLU A 20 8.46 -11.81 2.31
CA GLU A 20 8.15 -12.30 0.96
C GLU A 20 8.80 -11.42 -0.11
N ILE A 21 8.70 -10.10 0.06
CA ILE A 21 9.10 -9.11 -0.93
C ILE A 21 10.63 -9.03 -1.07
N ILE A 22 11.37 -8.95 0.04
CA ILE A 22 12.83 -8.78 -0.01
C ILE A 22 13.50 -10.01 -0.63
N PRO A 23 13.21 -11.26 -0.18
CA PRO A 23 13.75 -12.45 -0.84
C PRO A 23 13.35 -12.56 -2.30
N PHE A 24 12.16 -12.08 -2.67
CA PHE A 24 11.73 -12.05 -4.08
C PHE A 24 12.60 -11.10 -4.92
N ILE A 25 12.90 -9.90 -4.42
CA ILE A 25 13.80 -8.96 -5.10
C ILE A 25 15.19 -9.58 -5.27
N GLU A 26 15.76 -10.11 -4.18
CA GLU A 26 17.07 -10.79 -4.18
C GLU A 26 17.09 -11.91 -5.22
N PHE A 27 16.08 -12.78 -5.19
CA PHE A 27 15.94 -13.87 -6.14
C PHE A 27 15.87 -13.36 -7.58
N SER A 28 15.05 -12.35 -7.85
CA SER A 28 14.83 -11.83 -9.20
C SER A 28 16.08 -11.19 -9.80
N TRP A 29 16.89 -10.50 -9.00
CA TRP A 29 18.21 -10.02 -9.42
C TRP A 29 19.21 -11.16 -9.62
N SER A 30 19.19 -12.19 -8.76
CA SER A 30 20.07 -13.36 -8.91
C SER A 30 19.84 -14.12 -10.22
N GLN A 31 18.61 -14.09 -10.78
CA GLN A 31 18.28 -14.69 -12.08
C GLN A 31 18.97 -13.97 -13.26
N LEU A 32 19.59 -12.81 -13.05
CA LEU A 32 20.31 -12.12 -14.12
C LEU A 32 21.69 -12.71 -14.41
N LYS A 33 22.21 -13.55 -13.51
CA LYS A 33 23.53 -14.16 -13.62
C LYS A 33 23.73 -14.80 -14.99
N ALA A 34 24.75 -14.33 -15.70
CA ALA A 34 25.08 -14.71 -17.06
C ALA A 34 26.59 -14.48 -17.28
N PRO A 35 27.21 -14.95 -18.38
CA PRO A 35 28.64 -14.73 -18.63
C PRO A 35 29.08 -13.26 -18.58
N ASP A 36 28.18 -12.31 -18.85
CA ASP A 36 28.42 -10.88 -18.84
C ASP A 36 27.88 -10.15 -17.59
N VAL A 37 27.23 -10.87 -16.67
CA VAL A 37 26.60 -10.34 -15.46
C VAL A 37 26.97 -11.19 -14.23
N ASN A 38 27.81 -10.66 -13.35
CA ASN A 38 28.03 -11.20 -12.02
C ASN A 38 27.08 -10.55 -11.01
N VAL A 39 26.49 -11.36 -10.13
CA VAL A 39 25.56 -10.92 -9.09
C VAL A 39 25.98 -11.54 -7.76
N GLU A 40 26.21 -10.70 -6.75
CA GLU A 40 26.57 -11.10 -5.39
C GLU A 40 25.61 -10.47 -4.38
N THR A 41 25.23 -11.22 -3.35
CA THR A 41 24.36 -10.72 -2.28
C THR A 41 25.15 -10.53 -0.99
N ILE A 42 24.92 -9.40 -0.32
CA ILE A 42 25.54 -9.01 0.94
C ILE A 42 24.44 -8.71 1.96
N PHE A 43 24.38 -9.50 3.02
CA PHE A 43 23.62 -9.18 4.23
C PHE A 43 24.46 -8.26 5.10
N ILE A 44 24.05 -6.99 5.25
CA ILE A 44 24.90 -5.97 5.87
C ILE A 44 25.25 -6.30 7.32
N GLU A 45 24.34 -6.94 8.06
CA GLU A 45 24.55 -7.36 9.44
C GLU A 45 25.50 -8.56 9.61
N GLU A 46 25.75 -9.33 8.55
CA GLU A 46 26.61 -10.54 8.57
C GLU A 46 27.98 -10.28 7.94
N THR A 47 28.22 -9.09 7.37
CA THR A 47 29.38 -8.82 6.52
C THR A 47 30.37 -7.87 7.19
N SER A 48 31.65 -8.25 7.21
CA SER A 48 32.71 -7.36 7.68
C SER A 48 32.90 -6.15 6.75
N LEU A 49 33.34 -5.01 7.29
CA LEU A 49 33.61 -3.81 6.48
C LEU A 49 34.63 -4.09 5.36
N SER A 50 35.65 -4.91 5.62
CA SER A 50 36.67 -5.27 4.63
C SER A 50 36.07 -6.02 3.44
N ASP A 51 35.21 -7.02 3.70
CA ASP A 51 34.55 -7.78 2.63
C ASP A 51 33.54 -6.92 1.86
N LEU A 52 32.78 -6.07 2.55
CA LEU A 52 31.89 -5.09 1.91
C LEU A 52 32.66 -4.20 0.95
N LEU A 53 33.81 -3.66 1.37
CA LEU A 53 34.62 -2.77 0.53
C LEU A 53 35.21 -3.49 -0.67
N LYS A 54 35.73 -4.70 -0.47
CA LYS A 54 36.26 -5.53 -1.57
C LYS A 54 35.23 -5.73 -2.67
N LYS A 55 33.98 -6.01 -2.29
CA LYS A 55 32.86 -6.20 -3.23
C LYS A 55 32.37 -4.88 -3.83
N ALA A 56 32.33 -3.81 -3.04
CA ALA A 56 31.91 -2.49 -3.53
C ALA A 56 32.88 -1.90 -4.55
N ILE A 57 34.20 -2.11 -4.39
CA ILE A 57 35.23 -1.62 -5.32
C ILE A 57 35.09 -2.26 -6.71
N SER A 58 34.70 -3.54 -6.78
CA SER A 58 34.51 -4.23 -8.05
C SER A 58 33.11 -4.02 -8.64
N ALA A 59 32.18 -3.42 -7.88
CA ALA A 59 30.80 -3.25 -8.27
C ALA A 59 30.65 -2.14 -9.33
N SER A 60 29.89 -2.43 -10.37
CA SER A 60 29.35 -1.41 -11.29
C SER A 60 28.03 -0.84 -10.77
N HIS A 61 27.27 -1.67 -10.05
CA HIS A 61 25.95 -1.34 -9.53
C HIS A 61 25.80 -1.88 -8.11
N ILE A 62 25.11 -1.13 -7.25
CA ILE A 62 24.67 -1.58 -5.94
C ILE A 62 23.14 -1.50 -5.90
N VAL A 63 22.49 -2.65 -5.67
CA VAL A 63 21.03 -2.76 -5.53
C VAL A 63 20.69 -2.70 -4.04
N LEU A 64 19.90 -1.72 -3.63
CA LEU A 64 19.38 -1.60 -2.26
C LEU A 64 17.98 -2.23 -2.23
N THR A 65 17.84 -3.37 -1.55
CA THR A 65 16.58 -4.14 -1.52
C THR A 65 15.63 -3.68 -0.43
N CYS A 66 16.10 -2.92 0.56
CA CYS A 66 15.28 -2.41 1.64
C CYS A 66 15.96 -1.23 2.33
N PHE A 67 15.21 -0.52 3.18
CA PHE A 67 15.75 0.59 3.95
C PHE A 67 16.09 0.16 5.39
N THR A 68 17.37 0.20 5.76
CA THR A 68 17.81 0.15 7.16
C THR A 68 18.90 1.20 7.41
N PRO A 69 19.07 1.69 8.65
CA PRO A 69 20.16 2.60 8.99
C PRO A 69 21.55 2.05 8.61
N GLU A 70 21.75 0.75 8.71
CA GLU A 70 23.01 0.07 8.37
C GLU A 70 23.28 0.08 6.87
N ILE A 71 22.29 -0.30 6.04
CA ILE A 71 22.40 -0.24 4.57
C ILE A 71 22.72 1.20 4.15
N PHE A 72 22.03 2.17 4.75
CA PHE A 72 22.24 3.57 4.41
C PHE A 72 23.64 4.06 4.78
N ARG A 73 24.12 3.78 6.01
CA ARG A 73 25.48 4.15 6.44
C ARG A 73 26.55 3.52 5.55
N ALA A 74 26.38 2.24 5.20
CA ALA A 74 27.28 1.55 4.28
C ALA A 74 27.31 2.23 2.90
N THR A 75 26.14 2.58 2.35
CA THR A 75 26.03 3.25 1.05
C THR A 75 26.64 4.64 1.08
N LYS A 76 26.43 5.41 2.17
CA LYS A 76 27.04 6.72 2.39
C LYS A 76 28.58 6.63 2.42
N PHE A 77 29.11 5.65 3.16
CA PHE A 77 30.54 5.41 3.26
C PHE A 77 31.17 5.08 1.89
N ILE A 78 30.52 4.17 1.14
CA ILE A 78 30.93 3.80 -0.23
C ILE A 78 30.95 5.02 -1.16
N ARG A 79 29.90 5.84 -1.13
CA ARG A 79 29.75 6.98 -2.05
C ARG A 79 30.69 8.14 -1.70
N PHE A 80 30.73 8.58 -0.44
CA PHE A 80 31.38 9.84 -0.09
C PHE A 80 32.77 9.68 0.48
N GLU A 81 32.99 8.68 1.35
CA GLU A 81 34.28 8.48 1.99
C GLU A 81 35.24 7.74 1.06
N MET A 82 34.77 6.67 0.42
CA MET A 82 35.54 5.89 -0.55
C MET A 82 35.53 6.50 -1.96
N LYS A 83 34.63 7.46 -2.22
CA LYS A 83 34.46 8.14 -3.53
C LYS A 83 34.27 7.16 -4.68
N LEU A 84 33.59 6.04 -4.43
CA LEU A 84 33.31 5.06 -5.48
C LEU A 84 32.16 5.55 -6.37
N ASP A 85 32.41 5.53 -7.68
CA ASP A 85 31.44 5.88 -8.72
C ASP A 85 30.58 4.67 -9.10
N VAL A 86 29.79 4.19 -8.13
CA VAL A 86 28.86 3.07 -8.30
C VAL A 86 27.46 3.58 -8.68
N HIS A 87 26.70 2.87 -9.50
CA HIS A 87 25.28 3.23 -9.71
C HIS A 87 24.39 2.59 -8.65
N LEU A 88 23.57 3.39 -7.99
CA LEU A 88 22.61 2.87 -7.01
C LEU A 88 21.30 2.52 -7.71
N ILE A 89 20.75 1.35 -7.39
CA ILE A 89 19.42 0.91 -7.78
C ILE A 89 18.61 0.70 -6.50
N VAL A 90 17.64 1.57 -6.23
CA VAL A 90 16.96 1.68 -4.94
C VAL A 90 15.53 1.18 -5.03
N HIS A 91 15.19 0.11 -4.33
CA HIS A 91 13.79 -0.31 -4.16
C HIS A 91 13.12 0.53 -3.07
N LEU A 92 12.03 1.21 -3.43
CA LEU A 92 11.49 2.29 -2.61
C LEU A 92 10.63 1.87 -1.43
N HIS A 93 10.13 0.63 -1.35
CA HIS A 93 9.34 0.10 -0.22
C HIS A 93 8.63 1.16 0.66
N ASN A 94 7.50 1.70 0.18
CA ASN A 94 6.64 2.68 0.89
C ASN A 94 7.22 4.08 1.13
N GLN A 95 8.52 4.26 0.90
CA GLN A 95 9.22 5.50 1.24
C GLN A 95 8.72 6.70 0.42
N SER A 96 8.25 6.49 -0.80
CA SER A 96 7.80 7.59 -1.67
C SER A 96 6.59 8.34 -1.11
N THR A 97 5.67 7.65 -0.44
CA THR A 97 4.45 8.27 0.14
C THR A 97 4.73 9.19 1.32
N ILE A 98 5.93 9.11 1.88
CA ILE A 98 6.41 9.94 2.98
C ILE A 98 7.62 10.78 2.57
N SER A 99 7.69 11.17 1.30
CA SER A 99 8.74 12.02 0.75
C SER A 99 10.17 11.47 0.93
N CYS A 100 10.31 10.15 0.95
CA CYS A 100 11.54 9.43 1.29
C CYS A 100 12.17 9.92 2.60
N TRP A 101 11.34 10.36 3.57
CA TRP A 101 11.79 11.02 4.79
C TRP A 101 12.86 10.22 5.56
N PRO A 102 12.71 8.91 5.80
CA PRO A 102 13.77 8.08 6.41
C PRO A 102 15.12 8.23 5.73
N ILE A 103 15.12 8.08 4.41
CA ILE A 103 16.33 8.13 3.59
C ILE A 103 16.97 9.52 3.69
N ARG A 104 16.16 10.58 3.68
CA ARG A 104 16.63 11.97 3.73
C ARG A 104 17.02 12.43 5.14
N PHE A 105 16.46 11.81 6.16
CA PHE A 105 16.72 12.14 7.56
C PHE A 105 18.00 11.46 8.05
N TRP A 106 18.11 10.14 7.85
CA TRP A 106 19.32 9.38 8.21
C TRP A 106 20.42 9.49 7.18
N GLY A 107 20.06 9.98 6.00
CA GLY A 107 20.96 10.20 4.91
C GLY A 107 21.34 11.61 4.65
N ASP A 108 22.49 11.76 4.02
CA ASP A 108 22.76 12.99 3.34
C ASP A 108 21.67 13.15 2.25
N SER A 109 20.95 14.27 2.26
CA SER A 109 19.90 14.57 1.27
C SER A 109 20.44 14.56 -0.17
N TYR A 110 21.76 14.54 -0.30
CA TYR A 110 22.54 14.56 -1.52
C TYR A 110 23.22 13.21 -1.84
N LEU A 111 22.84 12.10 -1.18
CA LEU A 111 23.41 10.77 -1.46
C LEU A 111 23.26 10.35 -2.92
N PHE A 112 22.09 10.63 -3.49
CA PHE A 112 21.73 10.14 -4.82
C PHE A 112 22.20 11.07 -5.92
N LEU A 113 22.52 10.47 -7.06
CA LEU A 113 22.83 11.13 -8.31
C LEU A 113 21.63 11.04 -9.27
N GLU A 114 21.53 11.95 -10.23
CA GLU A 114 20.49 11.90 -11.29
C GLU A 114 20.56 10.59 -12.11
N SER A 115 21.74 9.96 -12.17
CA SER A 115 21.98 8.66 -12.82
C SER A 115 21.64 7.43 -11.95
N ASP A 116 21.30 7.62 -10.67
CA ASP A 116 20.80 6.54 -9.83
C ASP A 116 19.35 6.20 -10.22
N ILE A 117 18.95 4.95 -10.00
CA ILE A 117 17.69 4.40 -10.45
C ILE A 117 16.80 4.04 -9.26
N PHE A 118 15.54 4.44 -9.32
CA PHE A 118 14.54 4.11 -8.30
C PHE A 118 13.51 3.13 -8.83
N ILE A 119 13.26 2.06 -8.09
CA ILE A 119 12.28 1.04 -8.44
C ILE A 119 11.08 1.17 -7.50
N SER A 120 9.93 1.47 -8.11
CA SER A 120 8.62 1.47 -7.45
C SER A 120 7.88 0.18 -7.76
N SER A 121 7.02 -0.27 -6.85
CA SER A 121 6.20 -1.48 -7.07
C SER A 121 4.90 -1.21 -7.82
N CYS A 122 4.47 0.06 -7.87
CA CYS A 122 3.32 0.54 -8.64
C CYS A 122 3.56 1.92 -9.25
N SER A 123 2.66 2.31 -10.17
CA SER A 123 2.68 3.60 -10.84
C SER A 123 2.50 4.78 -9.88
N ARG A 124 1.69 4.64 -8.84
CA ARG A 124 1.40 5.72 -7.89
C ARG A 124 2.51 5.98 -6.89
N ASP A 125 3.23 4.92 -6.48
CA ASP A 125 4.49 5.08 -5.74
C ASP A 125 5.49 5.92 -6.54
N LYS A 126 5.55 5.71 -7.86
CA LYS A 126 6.41 6.49 -8.77
C LYS A 126 5.93 7.94 -8.90
N GLU A 127 4.62 8.20 -8.97
CA GLU A 127 4.08 9.57 -8.91
C GLU A 127 4.53 10.29 -7.62
N CYS A 128 4.41 9.63 -6.47
CA CYS A 128 4.88 10.16 -5.19
C CYS A 128 6.40 10.40 -5.15
N LEU A 129 7.19 9.53 -5.80
CA LEU A 129 8.64 9.74 -5.92
C LEU A 129 8.95 11.05 -6.65
N PHE A 130 8.23 11.38 -7.72
CA PHE A 130 8.48 12.60 -8.48
C PHE A 130 8.10 13.88 -7.72
N LEU A 131 7.18 13.80 -6.76
CA LEU A 131 6.98 14.89 -5.80
C LEU A 131 8.21 15.11 -4.91
N THR A 132 8.96 14.05 -4.63
CA THR A 132 10.18 14.09 -3.81
C THR A 132 11.40 14.53 -4.62
N TYR A 133 11.62 13.89 -5.77
CA TYR A 133 12.76 14.05 -6.65
C TYR A 133 12.28 14.18 -8.11
N PRO A 134 11.97 15.40 -8.58
CA PRO A 134 11.35 15.62 -9.90
C PRO A 134 12.18 15.12 -11.09
N LYS A 135 13.50 14.99 -10.90
CA LYS A 135 14.45 14.51 -11.91
C LYS A 135 14.90 13.07 -11.72
N ALA A 136 14.27 12.31 -10.82
CA ALA A 136 14.67 10.93 -10.57
C ALA A 136 14.48 10.05 -11.81
N THR A 137 15.40 9.12 -12.05
CA THR A 137 15.17 8.04 -13.02
C THR A 137 14.41 6.91 -12.30
N SER A 138 13.20 6.55 -12.77
CA SER A 138 12.39 5.54 -12.08
C SER A 138 11.63 4.57 -12.98
N TYR A 139 11.58 3.32 -12.55
CA TYR A 139 10.85 2.22 -13.17
C TYR A 139 9.80 1.64 -12.23
N VAL A 140 8.73 1.09 -12.82
CA VAL A 140 7.71 0.33 -12.10
C VAL A 140 7.96 -1.16 -12.35
N VAL A 141 8.38 -1.87 -11.30
CA VAL A 141 8.60 -3.31 -11.36
C VAL A 141 7.72 -3.97 -10.29
N PRO A 142 6.65 -4.69 -10.68
CA PRO A 142 5.78 -5.35 -9.72
C PRO A 142 6.49 -6.55 -9.08
N PHE A 143 5.89 -7.11 -8.04
CA PHE A 143 6.35 -8.38 -7.47
C PHE A 143 5.69 -9.58 -8.17
N SER A 144 6.36 -10.73 -8.11
CA SER A 144 5.78 -12.03 -8.45
C SER A 144 5.51 -12.84 -7.20
N TYR A 145 4.84 -13.98 -7.38
CA TYR A 145 4.58 -14.95 -6.33
C TYR A 145 5.11 -16.33 -6.73
N LYS A 146 6.25 -16.71 -6.11
CA LYS A 146 7.02 -17.93 -6.41
C LYS A 146 6.20 -19.21 -6.27
N GLU A 147 5.24 -19.22 -5.37
CA GLU A 147 4.43 -20.40 -5.02
C GLU A 147 3.40 -20.76 -6.11
N TYR A 148 3.14 -19.88 -7.09
CA TYR A 148 2.22 -20.14 -8.21
C TYR A 148 2.58 -21.39 -9.04
N ARG A 149 3.85 -21.83 -9.04
CA ARG A 149 4.24 -23.06 -9.76
C ARG A 149 3.66 -24.34 -9.14
N LYS A 150 3.17 -24.29 -7.90
CA LYS A 150 2.33 -25.38 -7.37
C LYS A 150 0.95 -25.23 -8.01
N LYS A 151 0.45 -26.29 -8.66
CA LYS A 151 -0.94 -26.39 -9.16
C LYS A 151 -1.91 -26.16 -7.98
N TYR A 152 -2.18 -24.92 -7.64
CA TYR A 152 -3.33 -24.62 -6.79
C TYR A 152 -4.55 -24.91 -7.66
N LEU A 153 -5.33 -25.88 -7.19
CA LEU A 153 -6.55 -26.32 -7.84
C LEU A 153 -7.43 -25.09 -8.08
N ILE A 154 -8.16 -25.12 -9.19
CA ILE A 154 -9.18 -24.13 -9.48
C ILE A 154 -10.17 -24.20 -8.31
N PRO A 155 -10.37 -23.12 -7.51
CA PRO A 155 -11.44 -23.10 -6.55
C PRO A 155 -12.71 -23.42 -7.32
N LEU A 156 -13.42 -24.44 -6.85
CA LEU A 156 -14.68 -24.79 -7.46
C LEU A 156 -15.59 -23.57 -7.34
N LEU A 157 -16.40 -23.32 -8.38
CA LEU A 157 -17.54 -22.42 -8.19
C LEU A 157 -18.33 -22.99 -7.02
N PRO A 158 -18.65 -22.19 -5.99
CA PRO A 158 -19.42 -22.71 -4.88
C PRO A 158 -20.74 -23.25 -5.41
N THR A 159 -21.15 -24.38 -4.85
CA THR A 159 -22.50 -24.94 -5.01
C THR A 159 -23.50 -24.28 -4.06
N ALA A 160 -23.04 -23.31 -3.26
CA ALA A 160 -23.82 -22.68 -2.20
C ALA A 160 -24.53 -21.41 -2.69
N ASP A 161 -25.71 -21.16 -2.13
CA ASP A 161 -26.49 -19.93 -2.32
C ASP A 161 -25.79 -18.69 -1.72
N GLU A 162 -24.72 -18.88 -0.94
CA GLU A 162 -24.03 -17.85 -0.16
C GLU A 162 -22.64 -17.54 -0.72
N ILE A 163 -22.38 -16.26 -1.00
CA ILE A 163 -21.14 -15.80 -1.63
C ILE A 163 -20.10 -15.43 -0.54
N PRO A 164 -18.92 -16.08 -0.51
CA PRO A 164 -17.89 -15.75 0.47
C PRO A 164 -17.14 -14.47 0.10
N LEU A 165 -17.16 -13.53 1.04
CA LEU A 165 -16.36 -12.30 1.06
C LEU A 165 -15.23 -12.48 2.07
N PHE A 166 -14.06 -11.91 1.79
CA PHE A 166 -12.96 -11.99 2.75
C PHE A 166 -11.99 -10.82 2.67
N TYR A 167 -11.37 -10.52 3.81
CA TYR A 167 -10.25 -9.60 3.95
C TYR A 167 -9.08 -10.33 4.61
N ILE A 168 -7.86 -10.02 4.16
CA ILE A 168 -6.62 -10.58 4.71
C ILE A 168 -5.66 -9.42 4.95
N GLY A 169 -5.33 -9.17 6.22
CA GLY A 169 -4.38 -8.14 6.58
C GLY A 169 -4.50 -7.73 8.03
N ARG A 170 -3.63 -6.81 8.45
CA ARG A 170 -3.68 -6.22 9.79
C ARG A 170 -5.04 -5.54 10.02
N LEU A 171 -5.54 -5.60 11.24
CA LEU A 171 -6.74 -4.85 11.66
C LEU A 171 -6.28 -3.49 12.17
N SER A 172 -6.17 -2.50 11.28
CA SER A 172 -5.83 -1.13 11.66
C SER A 172 -6.78 -0.12 11.01
N SER A 173 -6.86 1.07 11.60
CA SER A 173 -7.71 2.16 11.13
C SER A 173 -7.41 2.58 9.69
N GLN A 174 -6.13 2.54 9.30
CA GLN A 174 -5.65 2.79 7.93
C GLN A 174 -6.09 1.73 6.91
N LYS A 175 -6.52 0.55 7.37
CA LYS A 175 -7.15 -0.46 6.51
C LYS A 175 -8.63 -0.19 6.27
N ASN A 176 -9.19 0.82 6.94
CA ASN A 176 -10.54 1.37 6.71
C ASN A 176 -11.67 0.32 6.81
N LEU A 177 -11.49 -0.67 7.68
CA LEU A 177 -12.42 -1.79 7.83
C LEU A 177 -13.77 -1.39 8.45
N HIS A 178 -13.83 -0.29 9.21
CA HIS A 178 -15.09 0.25 9.71
C HIS A 178 -16.00 0.73 8.56
N THR A 179 -15.43 1.35 7.52
CA THR A 179 -16.16 1.72 6.30
C THR A 179 -16.66 0.49 5.53
N LEU A 180 -15.87 -0.59 5.49
CA LEU A 180 -16.32 -1.87 4.93
C LEU A 180 -17.54 -2.42 5.67
N ILE A 181 -17.51 -2.42 7.02
CA ILE A 181 -18.64 -2.91 7.81
C ILE A 181 -19.91 -2.07 7.55
N LEU A 182 -19.80 -0.74 7.46
CA LEU A 182 -20.94 0.12 7.08
C LEU A 182 -21.46 -0.19 5.68
N SER A 183 -20.58 -0.51 4.74
CA SER A 183 -20.95 -0.89 3.37
C SER A 183 -21.70 -2.23 3.35
N LEU A 184 -21.31 -3.17 4.20
CA LEU A 184 -21.98 -4.47 4.35
C LEU A 184 -23.35 -4.34 5.04
N ASP A 185 -23.52 -3.41 5.99
CA ASP A 185 -24.83 -3.05 6.53
C ASP A 185 -25.76 -2.49 5.44
N LEU A 186 -25.26 -1.57 4.61
CA LEU A 186 -25.99 -1.05 3.45
C LEU A 186 -26.39 -2.19 2.50
N LEU A 187 -25.46 -3.10 2.19
CA LEU A 187 -25.75 -4.27 1.36
C LEU A 187 -26.88 -5.12 1.94
N LYS A 188 -26.82 -5.45 3.24
CA LYS A 188 -27.85 -6.26 3.93
C LYS A 188 -29.22 -5.59 3.92
N ARG A 189 -29.28 -4.29 4.16
CA ARG A 189 -30.54 -3.54 4.25
C ARG A 189 -31.22 -3.35 2.89
N HIS A 190 -30.45 -3.02 1.85
CA HIS A 190 -30.99 -2.67 0.54
C HIS A 190 -31.10 -3.86 -0.42
N PHE A 191 -30.31 -4.91 -0.18
CA PHE A 191 -30.27 -6.10 -1.05
C PHE A 191 -30.39 -7.41 -0.23
N PRO A 192 -31.45 -7.59 0.59
CA PRO A 192 -31.58 -8.71 1.54
C PRO A 192 -31.68 -10.10 0.89
N LEU A 193 -31.93 -10.15 -0.42
CA LEU A 193 -31.95 -11.38 -1.21
C LEU A 193 -30.55 -11.92 -1.51
N ILE A 194 -29.53 -11.07 -1.48
CA ILE A 194 -28.15 -11.50 -1.71
C ILE A 194 -27.60 -12.09 -0.42
N LYS A 195 -27.23 -13.37 -0.43
CA LYS A 195 -26.62 -14.07 0.71
C LYS A 195 -25.11 -14.00 0.62
N TRP A 196 -24.46 -13.59 1.71
CA TRP A 196 -23.02 -13.44 1.78
C TRP A 196 -22.51 -13.71 3.20
N LYS A 197 -21.23 -14.09 3.32
CA LYS A 197 -20.48 -14.10 4.59
C LYS A 197 -19.16 -13.41 4.44
N MET A 198 -18.80 -12.61 5.43
CA MET A 198 -17.52 -11.90 5.47
C MET A 198 -16.58 -12.54 6.48
N SER A 199 -15.38 -12.90 6.01
CA SER A 199 -14.30 -13.42 6.84
C SER A 199 -13.16 -12.42 6.95
N PHE A 200 -12.85 -11.97 8.16
CA PHE A 200 -11.67 -11.15 8.46
C PHE A 200 -10.53 -12.03 8.99
N TYR A 201 -9.43 -12.09 8.24
CA TYR A 201 -8.19 -12.78 8.62
C TYR A 201 -7.09 -11.76 8.96
N GLY A 202 -6.63 -11.80 10.21
CA GLY A 202 -5.54 -10.97 10.73
C GLY A 202 -5.80 -10.44 12.13
N GLU A 203 -4.80 -9.75 12.67
CA GLU A 203 -4.82 -9.18 14.03
C GLU A 203 -4.48 -7.69 14.01
N GLU A 204 -4.79 -7.02 15.11
CA GLU A 204 -4.39 -5.64 15.36
C GLU A 204 -2.88 -5.56 15.64
N ASP A 205 -2.23 -4.51 15.11
CA ASP A 205 -0.79 -4.25 15.30
C ASP A 205 -0.50 -3.05 16.21
N PHE A 206 -1.56 -2.33 16.61
CA PHE A 206 -1.52 -1.14 17.48
C PHE A 206 -0.64 0.01 16.97
N LEU A 207 -0.30 0.03 15.67
CA LEU A 207 0.57 1.05 15.10
C LEU A 207 -0.17 2.36 14.82
N GLY A 208 -1.45 2.28 14.45
CA GLY A 208 -2.23 3.43 14.00
C GLY A 208 -1.68 4.08 12.76
N SER A 209 -1.55 5.40 12.79
CA SER A 209 -0.95 6.20 11.70
C SER A 209 0.32 6.87 12.22
N PRO A 210 1.47 6.16 12.22
CA PRO A 210 2.70 6.67 12.81
C PRO A 210 3.17 7.96 12.14
N ASN A 211 2.94 8.10 10.83
CA ASN A 211 3.28 9.31 10.06
C ASN A 211 2.50 10.55 10.51
N MET A 212 1.30 10.35 11.09
CA MET A 212 0.47 11.40 11.70
C MET A 212 0.70 11.55 13.21
N GLY A 213 1.49 10.64 13.80
CA GLY A 213 1.73 10.56 15.23
C GLY A 213 0.55 9.96 16.02
N TRP A 214 -0.30 9.17 15.37
CA TRP A 214 -1.44 8.51 16.01
C TRP A 214 -1.18 7.03 16.20
N ARG A 215 -1.69 6.50 17.31
CA ARG A 215 -1.66 5.07 17.62
C ARG A 215 -3.09 4.57 17.68
N ASP A 216 -3.33 3.41 17.08
CA ASP A 216 -4.60 2.71 17.25
C ASP A 216 -4.63 2.08 18.65
N ARG A 217 -5.80 2.15 19.29
CA ARG A 217 -6.09 1.41 20.50
C ARG A 217 -7.47 0.77 20.34
N ASN A 218 -7.53 -0.53 20.59
CA ASN A 218 -8.77 -1.31 20.61
C ASN A 218 -9.57 -1.21 19.29
N TYR A 219 -8.89 -1.08 18.15
CA TYR A 219 -9.57 -0.98 16.87
C TYR A 219 -10.32 -2.28 16.54
N LYS A 220 -9.76 -3.45 16.87
CA LYS A 220 -10.48 -4.73 16.71
C LYS A 220 -11.78 -4.75 17.53
N GLU A 221 -11.74 -4.27 18.77
CA GLU A 221 -12.92 -4.19 19.64
C GLU A 221 -13.96 -3.21 19.07
N LEU A 222 -13.53 -2.06 18.55
CA LEU A 222 -14.40 -1.12 17.84
C LEU A 222 -15.11 -1.79 16.67
N LEU A 223 -14.40 -2.58 15.86
CA LEU A 223 -15.00 -3.31 14.74
C LEU A 223 -16.04 -4.34 15.22
N ILE A 224 -15.74 -5.10 16.27
CA ILE A 224 -16.68 -6.08 16.85
C ILE A 224 -17.94 -5.39 17.39
N ASN A 225 -17.77 -4.29 18.12
CA ASN A 225 -18.89 -3.50 18.64
C ASN A 225 -19.75 -2.90 17.52
N LEU A 226 -19.11 -2.48 16.42
CA LEU A 226 -19.79 -2.01 15.22
C LEU A 226 -20.60 -3.13 14.55
N VAL A 227 -20.04 -4.33 14.40
CA VAL A 227 -20.75 -5.50 13.88
C VAL A 227 -21.98 -5.83 14.73
N ASN A 228 -21.82 -5.82 16.07
CA ASN A 228 -22.91 -6.11 16.99
C ASN A 228 -24.02 -5.05 16.94
N SER A 229 -23.68 -3.76 16.92
CA SER A 229 -24.67 -2.68 16.89
C SER A 229 -25.46 -2.66 15.58
N LEU A 230 -24.84 -3.05 14.46
CA LEU A 230 -25.48 -3.18 13.15
C LEU A 230 -26.16 -4.55 12.93
N LYS A 231 -26.14 -5.45 13.94
CA LYS A 231 -26.73 -6.80 13.86
C LYS A 231 -26.19 -7.61 12.67
N LEU A 232 -24.86 -7.57 12.51
CA LEU A 232 -24.11 -8.30 11.48
C LEU A 232 -23.33 -9.50 12.04
N SER A 233 -23.51 -9.84 13.31
CA SER A 233 -22.73 -10.88 14.00
C SER A 233 -22.86 -12.28 13.38
N ASP A 234 -24.01 -12.58 12.77
CA ASP A 234 -24.20 -13.84 12.04
C ASP A 234 -23.47 -13.83 10.69
N ASP A 235 -23.23 -12.65 10.09
CA ASP A 235 -22.72 -12.49 8.73
C ASP A 235 -21.23 -12.20 8.66
N ILE A 236 -20.64 -11.76 9.76
CA ILE A 236 -19.25 -11.32 9.84
C ILE A 236 -18.50 -12.12 10.90
N GLN A 237 -17.41 -12.77 10.50
CA GLN A 237 -16.54 -13.52 11.39
C GLN A 237 -15.11 -12.99 11.39
N PHE A 238 -14.55 -12.83 12.59
CA PHE A 238 -13.14 -12.52 12.80
C PHE A 238 -12.39 -13.80 13.17
N TYR A 239 -11.50 -14.25 12.29
CA TYR A 239 -10.69 -15.45 12.50
C TYR A 239 -9.38 -15.18 13.22
N GLY A 240 -8.99 -13.91 13.34
CA GLY A 240 -7.70 -13.55 13.91
C GLY A 240 -6.53 -13.98 13.02
N GLN A 241 -5.36 -14.19 13.64
CA GLN A 241 -4.18 -14.67 12.93
C GLN A 241 -4.32 -16.16 12.62
N VAL A 242 -4.40 -16.49 11.32
CA VAL A 242 -4.43 -17.85 10.81
C VAL A 242 -3.09 -18.21 10.17
N ASP A 243 -2.68 -19.48 10.30
CA ASP A 243 -1.49 -19.99 9.62
C ASP A 243 -1.59 -19.85 8.10
N ARG A 244 -0.47 -19.55 7.43
CA ARG A 244 -0.44 -19.30 5.97
C ARG A 244 -0.88 -20.52 5.17
N ALA A 245 -0.51 -21.75 5.58
CA ALA A 245 -0.90 -22.95 4.85
C ALA A 245 -2.40 -23.21 4.96
N ILE A 246 -2.98 -22.97 6.14
CA ILE A 246 -4.44 -23.07 6.37
C ILE A 246 -5.18 -22.00 5.56
N LEU A 247 -4.72 -20.75 5.61
CA LEU A 247 -5.30 -19.66 4.84
C LEU A 247 -5.27 -19.98 3.33
N ASN A 248 -4.11 -20.38 2.81
CA ASN A 248 -3.97 -20.75 1.39
C ASN A 248 -4.88 -21.93 1.01
N LYS A 249 -5.03 -22.92 1.89
CA LYS A 249 -5.96 -24.05 1.68
C LYS A 249 -7.40 -23.57 1.59
N ASN A 250 -7.83 -22.69 2.51
CA ASN A 250 -9.19 -22.14 2.52
C ASN A 250 -9.47 -21.33 1.25
N LEU A 251 -8.55 -20.44 0.87
CA LEU A 251 -8.67 -19.61 -0.33
C LEU A 251 -8.66 -20.44 -1.61
N SER A 252 -7.86 -21.50 -1.67
CA SER A 252 -7.81 -22.37 -2.86
C SER A 252 -9.05 -23.26 -3.02
N SER A 253 -9.84 -23.43 -1.96
CA SER A 253 -10.97 -24.38 -1.97
C SER A 253 -12.22 -23.78 -2.61
N ASN A 254 -12.53 -22.52 -2.29
CA ASN A 254 -13.76 -21.86 -2.73
C ASN A 254 -13.46 -20.51 -3.37
N LYS A 255 -14.06 -20.23 -4.55
CA LYS A 255 -14.00 -18.88 -5.15
C LYS A 255 -14.61 -17.89 -4.15
N GLY A 256 -14.21 -16.64 -4.18
CA GLY A 256 -14.72 -15.62 -3.28
C GLY A 256 -14.44 -14.22 -3.81
N ILE A 257 -14.79 -13.21 -3.02
CA ILE A 257 -14.51 -11.81 -3.32
C ILE A 257 -13.61 -11.28 -2.21
N PHE A 258 -12.37 -10.97 -2.57
CA PHE A 258 -11.45 -10.24 -1.69
C PHE A 258 -11.87 -8.78 -1.63
N ILE A 259 -11.94 -8.19 -0.44
CA ILE A 259 -12.30 -6.77 -0.29
C ILE A 259 -11.23 -6.07 0.53
N SER A 260 -10.66 -4.99 0.01
CA SER A 260 -9.68 -4.15 0.71
C SER A 260 -9.91 -2.67 0.41
N PRO A 261 -10.61 -1.93 1.29
CA PRO A 261 -10.80 -0.49 1.15
C PRO A 261 -9.61 0.30 1.75
N SER A 262 -8.41 -0.28 1.78
CA SER A 262 -7.29 0.31 2.52
C SER A 262 -6.91 1.70 1.98
N LEU A 263 -6.63 2.61 2.92
CA LEU A 263 -6.06 3.94 2.70
C LEU A 263 -4.65 4.05 3.32
N HIS A 264 -4.02 2.91 3.60
CA HIS A 264 -2.69 2.86 4.21
C HIS A 264 -1.66 3.37 3.20
N SER A 265 -0.73 4.24 3.62
CA SER A 265 0.28 4.83 2.72
C SER A 265 1.30 3.82 2.20
N ASP A 266 1.34 2.62 2.79
CA ASP A 266 2.09 1.45 2.35
C ASP A 266 1.21 0.39 1.66
N GLU A 267 0.20 0.81 0.89
CA GLU A 267 -0.51 -0.10 -0.02
C GLU A 267 0.15 -0.07 -1.40
N ASN A 268 1.48 -0.24 -1.41
CA ASN A 268 2.32 -0.04 -2.60
C ASN A 268 2.09 -1.07 -3.69
N PHE A 269 2.02 -2.35 -3.32
CA PHE A 269 1.74 -3.45 -4.24
C PHE A 269 0.43 -4.14 -3.91
N GLY A 270 0.11 -4.33 -2.63
CA GLY A 270 -1.07 -5.09 -2.22
C GLY A 270 -0.92 -6.60 -2.42
N MET A 271 0.05 -7.21 -1.72
CA MET A 271 0.36 -8.64 -1.84
C MET A 271 -0.84 -9.56 -1.56
N ALA A 272 -1.71 -9.20 -0.59
CA ALA A 272 -2.92 -9.95 -0.32
C ALA A 272 -3.91 -9.92 -1.48
N ALA A 273 -4.11 -8.74 -2.09
CA ALA A 273 -4.93 -8.58 -3.29
C ALA A 273 -4.35 -9.37 -4.47
N PHE A 274 -3.03 -9.28 -4.69
CA PHE A 274 -2.35 -10.03 -5.73
C PHE A 274 -2.53 -11.55 -5.56
N LYS A 275 -2.36 -12.07 -4.35
CA LYS A 275 -2.59 -13.49 -4.06
C LYS A 275 -4.04 -13.89 -4.35
N ALA A 276 -5.01 -13.09 -3.92
CA ALA A 276 -6.42 -13.37 -4.18
C ALA A 276 -6.73 -13.40 -5.70
N LEU A 277 -6.23 -12.42 -6.45
CA LEU A 277 -6.44 -12.36 -7.90
C LEU A 277 -5.78 -13.54 -8.63
N THR A 278 -4.56 -13.88 -8.23
CA THR A 278 -3.80 -14.98 -8.85
C THR A 278 -4.35 -16.37 -8.50
N THR A 279 -5.08 -16.53 -7.39
CA THR A 279 -5.81 -17.77 -7.08
C THR A 279 -7.21 -17.83 -7.71
N GLY A 280 -7.67 -16.75 -8.35
CA GLY A 280 -8.91 -16.71 -9.15
C GLY A 280 -10.12 -16.12 -8.43
N HIS A 281 -9.91 -15.37 -7.35
CA HIS A 281 -10.98 -14.59 -6.70
C HIS A 281 -11.24 -13.28 -7.46
N LEU A 282 -12.41 -12.70 -7.23
CA LEU A 282 -12.64 -11.29 -7.56
C LEU A 282 -12.06 -10.41 -6.47
N ALA A 283 -11.86 -9.13 -6.77
CA ALA A 283 -11.40 -8.15 -5.80
C ALA A 283 -12.19 -6.84 -5.90
N VAL A 284 -12.63 -6.34 -4.75
CA VAL A 284 -13.07 -4.96 -4.56
C VAL A 284 -11.96 -4.23 -3.81
N LEU A 285 -11.31 -3.28 -4.47
CA LEU A 285 -10.14 -2.59 -3.94
C LEU A 285 -10.38 -1.09 -3.91
N SER A 286 -9.79 -0.39 -2.96
CA SER A 286 -9.70 1.07 -3.04
C SER A 286 -8.92 1.50 -4.28
N ASP A 287 -9.33 2.60 -4.90
CA ASP A 287 -8.56 3.29 -5.93
C ASP A 287 -7.35 4.00 -5.29
N TRP A 288 -6.40 3.22 -4.76
CA TRP A 288 -5.31 3.68 -3.89
C TRP A 288 -4.02 2.87 -4.13
N GLY A 289 -2.87 3.55 -4.23
CA GLY A 289 -1.57 2.90 -4.38
C GLY A 289 -1.50 1.83 -5.47
N GLY A 290 -1.01 0.64 -5.10
CA GLY A 290 -0.85 -0.52 -5.99
C GLY A 290 -2.15 -1.16 -6.45
N HIS A 291 -3.25 -0.98 -5.70
CA HIS A 291 -4.56 -1.51 -6.11
C HIS A 291 -4.99 -0.97 -7.49
N PHE A 292 -4.66 0.29 -7.79
CA PHE A 292 -4.96 0.92 -9.07
C PHE A 292 -4.38 0.15 -10.27
N ASP A 293 -3.15 -0.35 -10.14
CA ASP A 293 -2.47 -1.07 -11.23
C ASP A 293 -3.09 -2.46 -11.47
N PHE A 294 -3.75 -3.06 -10.46
CA PHE A 294 -4.46 -4.32 -10.65
C PHE A 294 -5.65 -4.18 -11.57
N LYS A 295 -6.36 -3.03 -11.60
CA LYS A 295 -7.47 -2.85 -12.55
C LYS A 295 -7.02 -2.94 -14.00
N LYS A 296 -5.83 -2.44 -14.34
CA LYS A 296 -5.28 -2.56 -15.71
C LYS A 296 -4.94 -4.00 -16.07
N SER A 297 -4.54 -4.78 -15.07
CA SER A 297 -3.93 -6.09 -15.27
C SER A 297 -4.95 -7.23 -15.13
N PHE A 298 -5.96 -7.03 -14.30
CA PHE A 298 -7.02 -7.96 -13.94
C PHE A 298 -8.39 -7.29 -14.16
N ASN A 299 -8.57 -6.68 -15.33
CA ASN A 299 -9.68 -5.76 -15.60
C ASN A 299 -11.06 -6.30 -15.24
N ASP A 300 -11.31 -7.57 -15.55
CA ASP A 300 -12.64 -8.17 -15.40
C ASP A 300 -12.88 -8.72 -13.98
N THR A 301 -11.84 -8.79 -13.15
CA THR A 301 -11.93 -9.34 -11.79
C THR A 301 -11.67 -8.32 -10.69
N VAL A 302 -11.36 -7.07 -11.05
CA VAL A 302 -11.11 -5.97 -10.10
C VAL A 302 -12.14 -4.87 -10.28
N ASN A 303 -12.82 -4.51 -9.19
CA ASN A 303 -13.60 -3.28 -9.09
C ASN A 303 -12.90 -2.31 -8.15
N LEU A 304 -12.70 -1.07 -8.62
CA LEU A 304 -12.06 -0.02 -7.83
C LEU A 304 -13.12 0.88 -7.23
N THR A 305 -13.07 1.06 -5.91
CA THR A 305 -13.87 2.03 -5.19
C THR A 305 -13.17 3.39 -5.19
N PRO A 306 -13.84 4.48 -5.59
CA PRO A 306 -13.22 5.80 -5.63
C PRO A 306 -12.71 6.25 -4.26
N VAL A 307 -11.55 6.91 -4.26
CA VAL A 307 -11.00 7.58 -3.08
C VAL A 307 -11.12 9.09 -3.26
N TYR A 308 -11.92 9.68 -2.39
CA TYR A 308 -12.30 11.08 -2.44
C TYR A 308 -11.34 11.99 -1.71
N GLN A 309 -11.18 13.20 -2.24
CA GLN A 309 -10.51 14.34 -1.64
C GLN A 309 -11.44 14.99 -0.61
N THR A 310 -10.97 15.09 0.64
CA THR A 310 -11.61 15.92 1.67
C THR A 310 -10.56 16.78 2.37
N PRO A 311 -10.96 17.86 3.06
CA PRO A 311 -10.03 18.67 3.86
C PRO A 311 -9.27 17.86 4.92
N ASN A 312 -9.82 16.72 5.33
CA ASN A 312 -9.31 15.87 6.39
C ASN A 312 -8.66 14.57 5.86
N GLY A 313 -8.20 14.59 4.61
CA GLY A 313 -7.48 13.48 3.98
C GLY A 313 -8.36 12.55 3.14
N PRO A 314 -7.86 11.35 2.79
CA PRO A 314 -8.56 10.46 1.86
C PRO A 314 -9.80 9.85 2.51
N PHE A 315 -10.87 9.74 1.73
CA PHE A 315 -12.15 9.19 2.16
C PHE A 315 -12.69 8.17 1.16
N ILE A 316 -13.32 7.11 1.67
CA ILE A 316 -14.11 6.17 0.86
C ILE A 316 -15.53 6.21 1.38
N SER A 317 -16.46 6.47 0.48
CA SER A 317 -17.90 6.43 0.75
C SER A 317 -18.36 4.98 0.97
N PRO A 318 -19.03 4.67 2.10
CA PRO A 318 -19.65 3.36 2.31
C PRO A 318 -20.63 2.97 1.18
N SER A 319 -21.33 3.94 0.59
CA SER A 319 -22.29 3.71 -0.48
C SER A 319 -21.59 3.27 -1.76
N ASP A 320 -20.50 3.94 -2.15
CA ASP A 320 -19.75 3.59 -3.35
C ASP A 320 -19.01 2.25 -3.19
N LEU A 321 -18.49 1.98 -1.99
CA LEU A 321 -17.91 0.67 -1.67
C LEU A 321 -18.97 -0.44 -1.78
N CYS A 322 -20.18 -0.22 -1.24
CA CYS A 322 -21.30 -1.15 -1.38
C CYS A 322 -21.66 -1.41 -2.84
N LEU A 323 -21.72 -0.37 -3.69
CA LEU A 323 -21.98 -0.53 -5.12
C LEU A 323 -20.91 -1.36 -5.82
N CYS A 324 -19.62 -1.13 -5.53
CA CYS A 324 -18.53 -1.96 -6.06
C CYS A 324 -18.62 -3.43 -5.60
N ILE A 325 -19.07 -3.67 -4.36
CA ILE A 325 -19.33 -5.03 -3.86
C ILE A 325 -20.47 -5.68 -4.64
N ILE A 326 -21.58 -4.96 -4.87
CA ILE A 326 -22.71 -5.44 -5.66
C ILE A 326 -22.31 -5.80 -7.09
N ASP A 327 -21.52 -4.97 -7.75
CA ASP A 327 -21.08 -5.24 -9.12
C ASP A 327 -20.15 -6.47 -9.20
N SER A 328 -19.35 -6.69 -8.16
CA SER A 328 -18.54 -7.91 -8.03
C SER A 328 -19.42 -9.14 -7.76
N LEU A 329 -20.48 -9.01 -6.96
CA LEU A 329 -21.45 -10.08 -6.68
C LEU A 329 -22.22 -10.48 -7.95
N LYS A 330 -22.68 -9.52 -8.77
CA LYS A 330 -23.31 -9.79 -10.07
C LYS A 330 -22.37 -10.55 -11.02
N SER A 331 -21.09 -10.22 -10.95
CA SER A 331 -20.02 -10.80 -11.76
C SER A 331 -19.56 -12.17 -11.24
N TYR A 332 -19.95 -12.56 -10.02
CA TYR A 332 -19.38 -13.69 -9.31
C TYR A 332 -19.57 -15.05 -10.00
N SER A 333 -20.73 -15.26 -10.65
CA SER A 333 -21.04 -16.48 -11.41
C SER A 333 -20.25 -16.62 -12.71
N THR A 334 -19.62 -15.54 -13.18
CA THR A 334 -18.84 -15.57 -14.42
C THR A 334 -17.53 -16.33 -14.21
N ASN A 335 -17.26 -17.29 -15.09
CA ASN A 335 -15.98 -17.99 -15.14
C ASN A 335 -14.93 -17.09 -15.79
N TYR A 336 -14.14 -16.41 -14.96
CA TYR A 336 -13.00 -15.64 -15.43
C TYR A 336 -11.79 -16.53 -15.69
N SER A 337 -11.06 -16.21 -16.76
CA SER A 337 -9.78 -16.86 -17.06
C SER A 337 -8.76 -16.52 -15.97
N LYS A 338 -8.11 -17.53 -15.43
CA LYS A 338 -7.04 -17.40 -14.42
C LYS A 338 -5.70 -16.97 -14.98
N LYS A 339 -5.65 -16.39 -16.17
CA LYS A 339 -4.37 -16.07 -16.80
C LYS A 339 -3.71 -14.95 -16.00
N ILE A 340 -2.65 -15.29 -15.27
CA ILE A 340 -1.80 -14.29 -14.62
C ILE A 340 -1.20 -13.43 -15.74
N PRO A 341 -1.33 -12.09 -15.66
CA PRO A 341 -0.71 -11.21 -16.63
C PRO A 341 0.80 -11.42 -16.67
N ALA A 342 1.36 -11.52 -17.88
CA ALA A 342 2.75 -11.89 -18.11
C ALA A 342 3.73 -11.01 -17.30
N GLN A 343 3.41 -9.73 -17.14
CA GLN A 343 4.20 -8.74 -16.40
C GLN A 343 4.47 -9.08 -14.92
N TYR A 344 3.74 -10.05 -14.34
CA TYR A 344 3.98 -10.56 -12.99
C TYR A 344 4.76 -11.89 -12.98
N SER A 345 5.16 -12.42 -14.14
CA SER A 345 6.03 -13.57 -14.24
C SER A 345 7.46 -13.22 -13.83
N ILE A 346 8.21 -14.22 -13.35
CA ILE A 346 9.62 -14.00 -13.02
C ILE A 346 10.42 -13.67 -14.27
N GLU A 347 10.06 -14.26 -15.41
CA GLU A 347 10.72 -14.07 -16.70
C GLU A 347 10.59 -12.60 -17.16
N ASP A 348 9.40 -12.01 -17.09
CA ASP A 348 9.20 -10.60 -17.46
C ASP A 348 9.84 -9.63 -16.46
N ILE A 349 9.83 -9.95 -15.16
CA ILE A 349 10.49 -9.14 -14.14
C ILE A 349 12.01 -9.14 -14.33
N SER A 350 12.61 -10.31 -14.59
CA SER A 350 14.03 -10.41 -14.93
C SER A 350 14.35 -9.68 -16.23
N SER A 351 13.49 -9.76 -17.24
CA SER A 351 13.63 -8.99 -18.49
C SER A 351 13.65 -7.49 -18.23
N LYS A 352 12.73 -6.98 -17.38
CA LYS A 352 12.72 -5.57 -16.96
C LYS A 352 14.00 -5.16 -16.23
N TYR A 353 14.55 -6.00 -15.34
CA TYR A 353 15.82 -5.68 -14.70
C TYR A 353 17.00 -5.66 -15.68
N ARG A 354 17.03 -6.54 -16.69
CA ARG A 354 18.04 -6.45 -17.77
C ARG A 354 17.91 -5.16 -18.56
N GLN A 355 16.68 -4.74 -18.86
CA GLN A 355 16.43 -3.45 -19.52
C GLN A 355 16.99 -2.31 -18.66
N ILE A 356 16.67 -2.27 -17.37
CA ILE A 356 17.15 -1.25 -16.44
C ILE A 356 18.69 -1.16 -16.42
N LEU A 357 19.38 -2.30 -16.40
CA LEU A 357 20.85 -2.34 -16.48
C LEU A 357 21.39 -1.84 -17.83
N ASN A 358 20.68 -2.09 -18.92
CA ASN A 358 21.11 -1.59 -20.23
C ASN A 358 20.87 -0.08 -20.35
N ASP A 359 19.77 0.42 -19.82
CA ASP A 359 19.46 1.85 -19.79
C ASP A 359 20.49 2.60 -18.93
N SER A 360 20.99 1.99 -17.83
CA SER A 360 22.02 2.57 -16.97
C SER A 360 23.37 2.81 -17.69
N LYS A 361 23.70 2.03 -18.72
CA LYS A 361 24.90 2.26 -19.55
C LYS A 361 24.87 3.61 -20.27
N THR A 362 23.68 4.11 -20.59
CA THR A 362 23.53 5.41 -21.25
C THR A 362 23.79 6.53 -20.25
N PHE A 363 23.31 6.38 -19.01
CA PHE A 363 23.53 7.36 -17.94
C PHE A 363 25.00 7.43 -17.50
N LEU A 364 25.72 6.30 -17.54
CA LEU A 364 27.15 6.20 -17.23
C LEU A 364 28.06 7.11 -18.09
N LYS A 365 27.60 7.53 -19.29
CA LYS A 365 28.40 8.36 -20.20
C LYS A 365 28.32 9.86 -19.88
N VAL A 366 27.40 10.26 -19.01
CA VAL A 366 27.16 11.67 -18.67
C VAL A 366 27.60 11.89 -17.23
N LYS A 367 28.39 12.93 -16.97
CA LYS A 367 28.75 13.31 -15.60
C LYS A 367 27.47 13.63 -14.82
N SER A 368 27.08 12.73 -13.93
CA SER A 368 25.82 12.89 -13.19
C SER A 368 25.95 13.97 -12.12
N GLN A 369 24.92 14.80 -12.05
CA GLN A 369 24.76 15.75 -10.95
C GLN A 369 24.12 15.06 -9.75
N THR A 370 24.26 15.67 -8.57
CA THR A 370 23.52 15.29 -7.37
C THR A 370 22.02 15.49 -7.60
N LEU A 371 21.23 14.46 -7.30
CA LEU A 371 19.78 14.51 -7.42
C LEU A 371 19.19 15.44 -6.35
N GLN A 372 18.57 16.53 -6.80
CA GLN A 372 18.03 17.55 -5.91
C GLN A 372 16.61 17.19 -5.43
N PRO A 373 16.33 17.24 -4.11
CA PRO A 373 14.96 17.13 -3.61
C PRO A 373 14.14 18.37 -4.01
N SER A 374 12.83 18.19 -4.15
CA SER A 374 11.89 19.29 -4.39
C SER A 374 11.76 20.23 -3.19
N LYS A 375 11.20 21.42 -3.41
CA LYS A 375 10.83 22.33 -2.31
C LYS A 375 9.87 21.68 -1.32
N LEU A 376 8.80 21.04 -1.83
CA LEU A 376 7.82 20.30 -1.01
C LEU A 376 8.50 19.27 -0.10
N SER A 377 9.45 18.53 -0.65
CA SER A 377 10.24 17.54 0.08
C SER A 377 11.08 18.21 1.17
N ASN A 378 11.76 19.32 0.88
CA ASN A 378 12.51 20.09 1.87
C ASN A 378 11.63 20.59 3.02
N ASP A 379 10.45 21.14 2.71
CA ASP A 379 9.49 21.64 3.71
C ASP A 379 9.06 20.51 4.68
N ILE A 380 8.83 19.30 4.18
CA ILE A 380 8.51 18.12 5.02
C ILE A 380 9.67 17.76 5.94
N LEU A 381 10.90 17.75 5.43
CA LEU A 381 12.07 17.39 6.24
C LEU A 381 12.32 18.41 7.36
N GLU A 382 12.17 19.70 7.06
CA GLU A 382 12.28 20.76 8.05
C GLU A 382 11.23 20.62 9.15
N LYS A 383 9.95 20.43 8.77
CA LYS A 383 8.85 20.21 9.73
C LYS A 383 9.07 18.97 10.60
N ALA A 384 9.52 17.86 10.00
CA ALA A 384 9.74 16.61 10.72
C ALA A 384 10.96 16.68 11.68
N LYS A 385 11.99 17.50 11.39
CA LYS A 385 13.14 17.68 12.29
C LYS A 385 12.73 18.21 13.66
N PHE A 386 11.73 19.09 13.73
CA PHE A 386 11.20 19.60 15.00
C PHE A 386 10.50 18.53 15.85
N SER A 387 9.97 17.48 15.22
CA SER A 387 9.23 16.39 15.89
C SER A 387 10.13 15.39 16.63
N LEU A 388 11.39 15.24 16.21
CA LEU A 388 12.28 14.18 16.68
C LEU A 388 12.74 14.28 18.14
N ASN A 389 12.55 15.44 18.76
CA ASN A 389 12.73 15.57 20.21
C ASN A 389 11.77 14.66 21.02
N THR A 390 10.77 14.05 20.38
CA THR A 390 9.69 13.28 21.03
C THR A 390 9.76 11.75 20.87
N LYS A 391 10.82 11.17 20.27
CA LYS A 391 10.88 9.74 19.87
C LYS A 391 9.71 9.30 18.95
N SER A 392 9.06 10.24 18.28
CA SER A 392 7.92 9.98 17.39
C SER A 392 8.37 9.81 15.95
N PHE A 393 7.74 8.89 15.22
CA PHE A 393 7.85 8.78 13.75
C PHE A 393 6.87 9.73 13.01
N LYS A 394 6.33 10.72 13.71
CA LYS A 394 5.42 11.72 13.15
C LYS A 394 6.13 12.62 12.14
N ILE A 395 5.67 12.58 10.90
CA ILE A 395 6.17 13.33 9.75
C ILE A 395 5.25 14.52 9.45
N PHE A 396 3.94 14.29 9.49
CA PHE A 396 2.90 15.27 9.20
C PHE A 396 2.16 15.67 10.47
N SER A 397 1.50 16.83 10.48
CA SER A 397 0.72 17.27 11.66
C SER A 397 -0.47 16.36 11.94
N ASP A 398 -1.22 15.99 10.89
CA ASP A 398 -2.41 15.14 10.89
C ASP A 398 -2.88 14.97 9.42
N TYR A 399 -4.06 14.39 9.19
CA TYR A 399 -4.61 14.22 7.84
C TYR A 399 -5.10 15.50 7.16
N SER A 400 -5.15 16.63 7.87
CA SER A 400 -5.42 17.96 7.27
C SER A 400 -4.14 18.66 6.79
N ASP A 401 -2.96 18.08 7.06
CA ASP A 401 -1.68 18.66 6.66
C ASP A 401 -1.59 18.81 5.13
N PRO A 402 -1.48 20.05 4.59
CA PRO A 402 -1.40 20.28 3.15
C PRO A 402 -0.20 19.60 2.49
N LEU A 403 0.89 19.39 3.24
CA LEU A 403 2.06 18.66 2.74
C LEU A 403 1.72 17.19 2.48
N SER A 404 0.93 16.57 3.36
CA SER A 404 0.48 15.18 3.20
C SER A 404 -0.52 15.02 2.04
N HIS A 405 -1.39 16.03 1.82
CA HIS A 405 -2.38 16.02 0.75
C HIS A 405 -1.75 15.89 -0.63
N SER A 406 -0.61 16.55 -0.85
CA SER A 406 0.12 16.44 -2.12
C SER A 406 0.48 14.97 -2.44
N PHE A 407 0.95 14.22 -1.44
CA PHE A 407 1.26 12.80 -1.58
C PHE A 407 0.00 11.95 -1.67
N PHE A 408 -1.05 12.24 -0.90
CA PHE A 408 -2.33 11.53 -1.01
C PHE A 408 -2.96 11.69 -2.39
N GLN A 409 -2.88 12.86 -3.00
CA GLN A 409 -3.40 13.12 -4.35
C GLN A 409 -2.64 12.30 -5.41
N ALA A 410 -1.31 12.29 -5.35
CA ALA A 410 -0.50 11.41 -6.21
C ALA A 410 -0.82 9.93 -5.96
N TYR A 411 -1.11 9.55 -4.71
CA TYR A 411 -1.30 8.16 -4.31
C TYR A 411 -2.71 7.60 -4.57
N GLY A 412 -3.73 8.45 -4.69
CA GLY A 412 -5.06 7.98 -5.09
C GLY A 412 -6.24 8.85 -4.67
N MET A 413 -6.02 9.86 -3.84
CA MET A 413 -7.02 10.85 -3.45
C MET A 413 -7.33 11.78 -4.63
N LYS A 414 -7.98 11.26 -5.67
CA LYS A 414 -8.17 11.92 -6.98
C LYS A 414 -9.61 12.32 -7.27
N HIS A 415 -10.58 11.71 -6.58
CA HIS A 415 -12.01 11.93 -6.84
C HIS A 415 -12.52 13.11 -6.03
N LYS A 416 -13.37 13.95 -6.61
CA LYS A 416 -14.12 14.94 -5.85
C LYS A 416 -15.37 14.28 -5.30
N LEU A 417 -15.74 14.61 -4.06
CA LEU A 417 -17.04 14.19 -3.54
C LEU A 417 -18.14 14.72 -4.46
N PRO A 418 -19.11 13.88 -4.85
CA PRO A 418 -20.24 14.37 -5.61
C PRO A 418 -21.01 15.39 -4.76
N ILE A 419 -21.56 16.42 -5.40
CA ILE A 419 -22.44 17.36 -4.70
C ILE A 419 -23.75 16.63 -4.48
N PHE A 420 -24.05 16.33 -3.22
CA PHE A 420 -25.28 15.64 -2.86
C PHE A 420 -26.40 16.66 -2.71
N ASP A 421 -27.55 16.39 -3.35
CA ASP A 421 -28.78 17.11 -3.06
C ASP A 421 -29.20 16.81 -1.62
N CYS A 422 -29.49 17.86 -0.85
CA CYS A 422 -30.00 17.77 0.52
C CYS A 422 -31.32 16.98 0.61
N SER A 423 -32.00 16.71 -0.51
CA SER A 423 -33.15 15.81 -0.59
C SER A 423 -32.82 14.35 -0.29
N ASN A 424 -31.57 13.93 -0.46
CA ASN A 424 -31.17 12.54 -0.25
C ASN A 424 -31.11 12.21 1.24
N LYS A 425 -31.51 10.99 1.61
CA LYS A 425 -31.36 10.51 3.00
C LYS A 425 -29.88 10.28 3.32
N VAL A 426 -29.36 11.14 4.18
CA VAL A 426 -27.99 11.09 4.68
C VAL A 426 -27.99 10.37 6.03
N SER A 427 -27.08 9.41 6.18
CA SER A 427 -26.81 8.77 7.46
C SER A 427 -25.46 9.21 8.01
N LEU A 428 -25.45 9.45 9.32
CA LEU A 428 -24.24 9.68 10.08
C LEU A 428 -23.69 8.32 10.55
N PRO A 429 -22.39 8.06 10.44
CA PRO A 429 -21.78 6.88 11.03
C PRO A 429 -21.83 6.93 12.57
N PRO A 430 -21.70 5.77 13.23
CA PRO A 430 -21.92 5.66 14.68
C PRO A 430 -20.84 6.33 15.54
N TRP A 431 -19.75 6.79 14.94
CA TRP A 431 -18.71 7.58 15.63
C TRP A 431 -18.95 9.09 15.57
N ILE A 432 -20.14 9.53 15.13
CA ILE A 432 -20.60 10.92 15.24
C ILE A 432 -21.59 11.05 16.37
N THR A 433 -21.32 11.98 17.28
CA THR A 433 -22.22 12.37 18.36
C THR A 433 -22.69 13.80 18.17
N ARG A 434 -23.97 14.06 18.40
CA ARG A 434 -24.57 15.40 18.31
C ARG A 434 -25.08 15.81 19.67
N SER A 435 -24.59 16.95 20.16
CA SER A 435 -25.13 17.69 21.30
C SER A 435 -25.97 18.87 20.79
N HIS A 436 -26.60 19.61 21.71
CA HIS A 436 -27.37 20.81 21.34
C HIS A 436 -26.51 21.90 20.67
N LEU A 437 -25.21 21.96 20.97
CA LEU A 437 -24.31 23.03 20.50
C LEU A 437 -23.21 22.53 19.56
N GLU A 438 -22.93 21.23 19.55
CA GLU A 438 -21.75 20.69 18.87
C GLU A 438 -22.04 19.34 18.20
N VAL A 439 -21.32 19.08 17.12
CA VAL A 439 -21.21 17.76 16.48
C VAL A 439 -19.77 17.30 16.63
N THR A 440 -19.56 16.22 17.36
CA THR A 440 -18.24 15.61 17.57
C THR A 440 -18.11 14.37 16.72
N ILE A 441 -17.02 14.28 15.97
CA ILE A 441 -16.73 13.18 15.07
C ILE A 441 -15.45 12.51 15.56
N ASN A 442 -15.49 11.23 15.88
CA ASN A 442 -14.32 10.45 16.28
C ASN A 442 -14.02 9.40 15.21
N ASP A 443 -13.62 9.86 14.03
CA ASP A 443 -13.31 8.98 12.91
C ASP A 443 -12.13 8.05 13.26
N PRO A 444 -12.29 6.72 13.17
CA PRO A 444 -11.22 5.81 13.59
C PRO A 444 -9.92 6.01 12.81
N HIS A 445 -9.98 6.47 11.56
CA HIS A 445 -8.83 6.68 10.70
C HIS A 445 -8.31 8.11 10.74
N ARG A 446 -9.22 9.10 10.71
CA ARG A 446 -8.94 10.53 10.54
C ARG A 446 -9.00 11.32 11.85
N GLY A 447 -9.26 10.68 12.98
CA GLY A 447 -9.17 11.31 14.30
C GLY A 447 -10.43 12.08 14.71
N SER A 448 -10.26 13.01 15.64
CA SER A 448 -11.37 13.73 16.27
C SER A 448 -11.57 15.13 15.69
N PHE A 449 -12.82 15.49 15.41
CA PHE A 449 -13.24 16.79 14.90
C PHE A 449 -14.44 17.31 15.69
N VAL A 450 -14.54 18.63 15.84
CA VAL A 450 -15.67 19.28 16.50
C VAL A 450 -16.20 20.37 15.58
N PHE A 451 -17.50 20.33 15.33
CA PHE A 451 -18.24 21.29 14.53
C PHE A 451 -19.35 21.91 15.37
N ASN A 452 -19.84 23.08 14.96
CA ASN A 452 -21.01 23.70 15.58
C ASN A 452 -22.29 22.92 15.20
N SER A 453 -23.29 22.84 16.08
CA SER A 453 -24.55 22.15 15.79
C SER A 453 -25.37 22.78 14.64
N ASN A 454 -25.09 24.04 14.31
CA ASN A 454 -25.63 24.78 13.17
C ASN A 454 -24.92 24.45 11.85
N THR A 455 -23.84 23.66 11.87
CA THR A 455 -23.16 23.22 10.64
C THR A 455 -24.12 22.37 9.81
N GLU A 456 -24.28 22.75 8.54
CA GLU A 456 -25.17 22.07 7.61
C GLU A 456 -24.72 20.62 7.33
N ASN A 457 -25.68 19.73 7.06
CA ASN A 457 -25.39 18.34 6.68
C ASN A 457 -24.49 18.25 5.45
N SER A 458 -24.62 19.21 4.52
CA SER A 458 -23.78 19.35 3.33
C SER A 458 -22.29 19.42 3.68
N THR A 459 -21.93 20.09 4.78
CA THR A 459 -20.54 20.19 5.27
C THR A 459 -20.02 18.84 5.74
N PHE A 460 -20.79 18.09 6.53
CA PHE A 460 -20.37 16.75 6.97
C PHE A 460 -20.18 15.80 5.78
N ILE A 461 -20.99 15.93 4.74
CA ILE A 461 -20.82 15.13 3.53
C ILE A 461 -19.56 15.56 2.76
N ASN A 462 -19.37 16.86 2.54
CA ASN A 462 -18.21 17.43 1.85
C ASN A 462 -16.88 17.13 2.57
N ASP A 463 -16.92 16.93 3.88
CA ASP A 463 -15.76 16.52 4.67
C ASP A 463 -15.58 14.99 4.73
N GLY A 464 -16.50 14.24 4.12
CA GLY A 464 -16.51 12.77 4.08
C GLY A 464 -16.87 12.14 5.42
N PHE A 465 -17.67 12.80 6.25
CA PHE A 465 -18.14 12.26 7.52
C PHE A 465 -19.54 11.68 7.47
N ALA A 466 -20.27 11.89 6.38
CA ALA A 466 -21.60 11.34 6.18
C ALA A 466 -21.66 10.57 4.86
N TYR A 467 -22.67 9.70 4.74
CA TYR A 467 -22.84 8.87 3.55
C TYR A 467 -24.32 8.73 3.18
N LEU A 468 -24.56 8.38 1.91
CA LEU A 468 -25.91 8.12 1.44
C LEU A 468 -26.40 6.77 1.97
N SER A 469 -27.54 6.80 2.67
CA SER A 469 -28.18 5.58 3.15
C SER A 469 -29.34 5.12 2.28
N ASP A 470 -29.56 5.76 1.14
CA ASP A 470 -30.53 5.33 0.14
C ASP A 470 -29.86 5.27 -1.23
N PHE A 471 -30.18 4.24 -2.01
CA PHE A 471 -29.64 3.98 -3.36
C PHE A 471 -30.66 4.29 -4.46
N ARG A 472 -31.69 5.08 -4.14
CA ARG A 472 -32.77 5.44 -5.08
C ARG A 472 -32.32 6.32 -6.23
#